data_AF-A0A8J5LK40-F1
#
_entry.id   AF-A0A8J5LK40-F1
#
_cell.length_a   1.000
_cell.length_b   1.000
_cell.length_c   1.000
_cell.angle_alpha   90.00
_cell.angle_beta   90.00
_cell.angle_gamma   90.00
#
_symmetry.space_group_name_H-M   'P 1'
#
loop_
_entity.id
_entity.type
_entity.pdbx_description
1 polymer ?
#
loop_
_entity_poly.entity_id
_entity_poly.type
_entity_poly.pdbx_seq_one_letter_code
_entity_poly.pdbx_strand_id
1 'polypeptide(L)'
;MRDTGQDSGSCKAQGAIFTAFSPSPAFLGLPTGSSSSASPGVWRCLRPVPPLRSRRQILSEMGYDFTIMSADIDEKEIRMEKPEELVMALAEAKADAIISKLRSNGFNEQDDGPTLLITADQVVVHGGMIREKPSSPEEAHEFIKGYSEGHASTVGSVLVTNLKTGVRKGGCDKSELDKFLIADSLCISLPNMQIYFHKIPDNVIANLIEEGDVLYVAGGLMVEHPLTSPFVEAIVGTIDSVMGLPKALTKKLIDEAIEQEY
;
A
#
# COMPACT_ATOMS: atom_id res chain seq x y z
N MET A 1 -8.54 35.15 29.00
CA MET A 1 -8.77 33.70 29.06
C MET A 1 -9.79 33.34 27.99
N ARG A 2 -9.32 32.80 26.87
CA ARG A 2 -10.14 32.10 25.89
C ARG A 2 -9.22 31.10 25.19
N ASP A 3 -9.67 29.85 25.21
CA ASP A 3 -8.95 28.61 24.96
C ASP A 3 -8.24 28.54 23.61
N THR A 4 -7.00 28.07 23.65
CA THR A 4 -6.31 27.41 22.55
C THR A 4 -6.71 25.92 22.57
N GLY A 5 -7.74 25.57 21.81
CA GLY A 5 -8.06 24.17 21.52
C GLY A 5 -7.03 23.60 20.54
N GLN A 6 -6.11 22.77 21.05
CA GLN A 6 -5.31 21.86 20.26
C GLN A 6 -6.22 20.79 19.65
N ASP A 7 -6.39 20.84 18.33
CA ASP A 7 -6.96 19.73 17.57
C ASP A 7 -5.77 18.90 17.06
N SER A 8 -5.20 18.07 17.93
CA SER A 8 -4.12 17.13 17.61
C SER A 8 -4.71 15.78 17.23
N GLY A 9 -5.29 15.73 16.04
CA GLY A 9 -5.75 14.50 15.39
C GLY A 9 -5.34 14.52 13.93
N SER A 10 -4.03 14.48 13.63
CA SER A 10 -3.59 14.37 12.24
C SER A 10 -3.93 12.98 11.72
N CYS A 11 -5.09 12.88 11.07
CA CYS A 11 -5.57 11.70 10.39
C CYS A 11 -4.51 11.30 9.35
N LYS A 12 -3.76 10.22 9.60
CA LYS A 12 -2.78 9.64 8.66
C LYS A 12 -3.53 8.90 7.55
N ALA A 13 -4.31 9.62 6.76
CA ALA A 13 -5.11 9.05 5.69
C ALA A 13 -4.19 8.40 4.64
N GLN A 14 -4.39 7.10 4.39
CA GLN A 14 -3.67 6.37 3.35
C GLN A 14 -4.64 5.73 2.37
N GLY A 15 -4.46 6.13 1.11
CA GLY A 15 -5.28 5.80 -0.04
C GLY A 15 -5.31 4.31 -0.37
N ALA A 16 -6.49 3.83 -0.67
CA ALA A 16 -6.69 2.71 -1.57
C ALA A 16 -6.66 3.18 -3.02
N ILE A 17 -6.42 2.23 -3.93
CA ILE A 17 -6.25 2.55 -5.33
C ILE A 17 -7.37 1.89 -6.13
N PHE A 18 -8.08 2.71 -6.87
CA PHE A 18 -9.25 2.36 -7.66
C PHE A 18 -8.82 2.17 -9.11
N THR A 19 -8.95 0.98 -9.69
CA THR A 19 -8.64 0.74 -11.12
C THR A 19 -9.93 0.69 -11.92
N ALA A 20 -10.17 1.71 -12.74
CA ALA A 20 -11.19 1.66 -13.79
C ALA A 20 -10.54 1.06 -15.04
N PHE A 21 -10.98 -0.12 -15.45
CA PHE A 21 -10.52 -0.72 -16.70
C PHE A 21 -11.30 -0.08 -17.85
N SER A 22 -10.64 0.76 -18.65
CA SER A 22 -11.11 1.04 -20.02
C SER A 22 -10.09 0.42 -20.97
N PRO A 23 -10.41 -0.67 -21.69
CA PRO A 23 -9.51 -1.16 -22.73
C PRO A 23 -9.42 -0.06 -23.79
N SER A 24 -8.27 0.59 -23.92
CA SER A 24 -8.06 1.59 -24.98
C SER A 24 -8.30 0.93 -26.34
N PRO A 25 -9.31 1.36 -27.12
CA PRO A 25 -9.45 0.87 -28.47
C PRO A 25 -8.32 1.45 -29.30
N ALA A 26 -7.66 0.57 -30.05
CA ALA A 26 -6.57 0.90 -30.95
C ALA A 26 -6.87 2.16 -31.78
N PHE A 27 -5.88 3.03 -31.78
CA PHE A 27 -5.72 4.27 -32.53
C PHE A 27 -6.22 4.18 -33.99
N LEU A 28 -7.37 4.79 -34.31
CA LEU A 28 -7.77 5.13 -35.69
C LEU A 28 -8.62 6.42 -35.73
N GLY A 29 -8.00 7.53 -36.14
CA GLY A 29 -8.53 8.42 -37.19
C GLY A 29 -9.66 9.42 -36.91
N LEU A 30 -9.24 10.70 -36.78
CA LEU A 30 -9.84 11.97 -37.26
C LEU A 30 -11.02 12.66 -36.49
N PRO A 31 -11.09 14.02 -36.56
CA PRO A 31 -11.85 14.84 -35.61
C PRO A 31 -13.16 15.37 -36.19
N THR A 32 -14.23 15.40 -35.37
CA THR A 32 -15.36 16.30 -35.59
C THR A 32 -15.95 16.80 -34.26
N GLY A 33 -15.75 18.10 -34.02
CA GLY A 33 -16.75 19.07 -33.54
C GLY A 33 -17.65 18.76 -32.34
N SER A 34 -17.32 19.44 -31.23
CA SER A 34 -18.20 20.16 -30.28
C SER A 34 -19.47 19.50 -29.71
N SER A 35 -19.52 19.33 -28.38
CA SER A 35 -20.21 20.27 -27.46
C SER A 35 -20.23 19.74 -26.02
N SER A 36 -19.89 20.64 -25.09
CA SER A 36 -20.28 20.71 -23.66
C SER A 36 -20.89 19.48 -22.98
N SER A 37 -20.29 19.05 -21.86
CA SER A 37 -20.89 19.20 -20.52
C SER A 37 -20.08 18.49 -19.44
N ALA A 38 -19.95 19.16 -18.29
CA ALA A 38 -19.57 18.64 -16.97
C ALA A 38 -18.17 17.98 -16.85
N SER A 39 -17.18 18.80 -16.50
CA SER A 39 -15.93 18.33 -15.90
C SER A 39 -16.21 17.59 -14.58
N PRO A 40 -15.85 16.29 -14.45
CA PRO A 40 -15.95 15.59 -13.18
C PRO A 40 -15.01 16.25 -12.17
N GLY A 41 -15.52 16.46 -10.95
CA GLY A 41 -14.80 17.15 -9.88
C GLY A 41 -13.37 16.64 -9.73
N VAL A 42 -12.41 17.51 -10.02
CA VAL A 42 -10.98 17.26 -9.83
C VAL A 42 -10.72 17.18 -8.32
N TRP A 43 -10.66 15.97 -7.77
CA TRP A 43 -10.23 15.74 -6.39
C TRP A 43 -8.74 16.05 -6.29
N ARG A 44 -8.42 17.23 -5.76
CA ARG A 44 -7.05 17.73 -5.62
C ARG A 44 -6.37 16.97 -4.47
N CYS A 45 -5.50 16.01 -4.80
CA CYS A 45 -4.64 15.34 -3.82
C CYS A 45 -3.65 16.38 -3.25
N LEU A 46 -3.88 16.81 -2.00
CA LEU A 46 -2.96 17.68 -1.26
C LEU A 46 -1.72 16.88 -0.91
N ARG A 47 -0.67 16.98 -1.73
CA ARG A 47 0.64 16.29 -1.63
C ARG A 47 0.55 14.75 -1.44
N PRO A 48 0.86 13.94 -2.46
CA PRO A 48 0.86 12.49 -2.30
C PRO A 48 1.92 12.06 -1.27
N VAL A 49 1.48 11.34 -0.23
CA VAL A 49 2.35 10.71 0.78
C VAL A 49 3.26 9.66 0.12
N PRO A 50 4.50 9.44 0.61
CA PRO A 50 5.47 8.56 -0.04
C PRO A 50 4.96 7.16 -0.42
N PRO A 51 4.24 6.40 0.44
CA PRO A 51 3.74 5.07 0.05
C PRO A 51 2.71 5.13 -1.08
N LEU A 52 1.94 6.23 -1.17
CA LEU A 52 1.04 6.44 -2.29
C LEU A 52 1.80 6.81 -3.57
N ARG A 53 2.99 7.42 -3.49
CA ARG A 53 3.82 7.65 -4.68
C ARG A 53 4.31 6.33 -5.28
N SER A 54 4.79 5.41 -4.44
CA SER A 54 5.37 4.14 -4.89
C SER A 54 4.31 3.23 -5.53
N ARG A 55 3.15 3.05 -4.89
CA ARG A 55 2.06 2.23 -5.46
C ARG A 55 1.47 2.83 -6.73
N ARG A 56 1.34 4.16 -6.77
CA ARG A 56 0.89 4.90 -7.96
C ARG A 56 1.83 4.69 -9.15
N GLN A 57 3.13 4.78 -8.89
CA GLN A 57 4.16 4.57 -9.90
C GLN A 57 4.08 3.15 -10.46
N ILE A 58 3.97 2.13 -9.58
CA ILE A 58 3.89 0.73 -9.99
C ILE A 58 2.69 0.48 -10.92
N LEU A 59 1.49 0.95 -10.57
CA LEU A 59 0.30 0.76 -11.40
C LEU A 59 0.38 1.51 -12.74
N SER A 60 1.00 2.69 -12.73
CA SER A 60 1.26 3.46 -13.97
C SER A 60 2.24 2.71 -14.88
N GLU A 61 3.30 2.12 -14.32
CA GLU A 61 4.26 1.28 -15.05
C GLU A 61 3.63 0.00 -15.60
N MET A 62 2.61 -0.54 -14.91
CA MET A 62 1.81 -1.67 -15.41
C MET A 62 0.82 -1.27 -16.51
N GLY A 63 0.66 0.02 -16.81
CA GLY A 63 -0.21 0.53 -17.87
C GLY A 63 -1.68 0.66 -17.50
N TYR A 64 -2.01 0.74 -16.20
CA TYR A 64 -3.39 0.90 -15.75
C TYR A 64 -3.76 2.36 -15.52
N ASP A 65 -4.99 2.70 -15.93
CA ASP A 65 -5.66 3.92 -15.49
C ASP A 65 -6.33 3.69 -14.12
N PHE A 66 -6.13 4.63 -13.21
CA PHE A 66 -6.65 4.51 -11.84
C PHE A 66 -7.03 5.86 -11.25
N THR A 67 -7.97 5.80 -10.32
CA THR A 67 -8.32 6.89 -9.41
C THR A 67 -7.83 6.53 -8.00
N ILE A 68 -7.60 7.52 -7.14
CA ILE A 68 -7.18 7.27 -5.76
C ILE A 68 -8.36 7.60 -4.85
N MET A 69 -8.67 6.70 -3.92
CA MET A 69 -9.71 6.89 -2.92
C MET A 69 -9.16 6.60 -1.53
N SER A 70 -9.40 7.46 -0.55
CA SER A 70 -9.00 7.17 0.84
C SER A 70 -10.07 6.37 1.57
N ALA A 71 -9.64 5.23 2.14
CA ALA A 71 -10.38 4.59 3.21
C ALA A 71 -10.21 5.43 4.47
N ASP A 72 -11.29 5.61 5.22
CA ASP A 72 -11.26 6.21 6.54
C ASP A 72 -11.54 5.08 7.52
N ILE A 73 -10.47 4.44 7.99
CA ILE A 73 -10.52 3.31 8.92
C ILE A 73 -9.54 3.57 10.07
N ASP A 74 -9.90 3.11 11.27
CA ASP A 74 -8.95 3.08 12.37
C ASP A 74 -8.15 1.77 12.32
N GLU A 75 -6.99 1.83 11.65
CA GLU A 75 -6.07 0.69 11.52
C GLU A 75 -5.63 0.15 12.90
N LYS A 76 -5.70 0.97 13.97
CA LYS A 76 -5.26 0.56 15.32
C LYS A 76 -6.23 -0.39 16.03
N GLU A 77 -7.49 -0.41 15.62
CA GLU A 77 -8.48 -1.34 16.15
C GLU A 77 -8.32 -2.76 15.57
N ILE A 78 -7.66 -2.86 14.42
CA ILE A 78 -7.41 -4.14 13.74
C ILE A 78 -6.05 -4.66 14.21
N ARG A 79 -6.09 -5.75 14.96
CA ARG A 79 -4.90 -6.40 15.53
C ARG A 79 -4.97 -7.89 15.29
N MET A 80 -3.91 -8.42 14.70
CA MET A 80 -3.69 -9.86 14.49
C MET A 80 -2.31 -10.22 15.00
N GLU A 81 -2.14 -11.46 15.44
CA GLU A 81 -0.84 -11.95 15.93
C GLU A 81 0.16 -12.16 14.80
N LYS A 82 -0.34 -12.62 13.63
CA LYS A 82 0.48 -12.86 12.46
C LYS A 82 0.48 -11.66 11.52
N PRO A 83 1.65 -11.23 11.02
CA PRO A 83 1.74 -10.08 10.14
C PRO A 83 0.93 -10.27 8.85
N GLU A 84 0.86 -11.49 8.31
CA GLU A 84 0.11 -11.78 7.09
C GLU A 84 -1.40 -11.63 7.28
N GLU A 85 -1.89 -12.10 8.43
CA GLU A 85 -3.30 -11.97 8.81
C GLU A 85 -3.64 -10.50 9.06
N LEU A 86 -2.73 -9.74 9.69
CA LEU A 86 -2.90 -8.30 9.92
C LEU A 86 -3.05 -7.53 8.61
N VAL A 87 -2.09 -7.69 7.68
CA VAL A 87 -2.14 -6.92 6.42
C VAL A 87 -3.33 -7.30 5.54
N MET A 88 -3.77 -8.56 5.57
CA MET A 88 -4.99 -8.96 4.86
C MET A 88 -6.24 -8.31 5.47
N ALA A 89 -6.39 -8.37 6.79
CA ALA A 89 -7.52 -7.75 7.48
C ALA A 89 -7.57 -6.22 7.24
N LEU A 90 -6.41 -5.55 7.24
CA LEU A 90 -6.32 -4.13 6.92
C LEU A 90 -6.73 -3.84 5.46
N ALA A 91 -6.29 -4.65 4.50
CA ALA A 91 -6.69 -4.50 3.10
C ALA A 91 -8.20 -4.72 2.89
N GLU A 92 -8.79 -5.70 3.57
CA GLU A 92 -10.23 -5.98 3.56
C GLU A 92 -11.04 -4.83 4.16
N ALA A 93 -10.65 -4.35 5.35
CA ALA A 93 -11.31 -3.23 6.01
C ALA A 93 -11.27 -1.97 5.14
N LYS A 94 -10.14 -1.70 4.45
CA LYS A 94 -10.04 -0.60 3.48
C LYS A 94 -11.04 -0.78 2.34
N ALA A 95 -11.13 -1.98 1.78
CA ALA A 95 -12.04 -2.26 0.69
C ALA A 95 -13.49 -2.03 1.11
N ASP A 96 -13.88 -2.53 2.27
CA ASP A 96 -15.24 -2.38 2.80
C ASP A 96 -15.63 -0.93 3.06
N ALA A 97 -14.71 -0.13 3.62
CA ALA A 97 -14.93 1.29 3.84
C ALA A 97 -15.14 2.05 2.52
N ILE A 98 -14.39 1.71 1.47
CA ILE A 98 -14.51 2.37 0.16
C ILE A 98 -15.76 1.94 -0.57
N ILE A 99 -16.07 0.64 -0.56
CA ILE A 99 -17.30 0.11 -1.17
C ILE A 99 -18.52 0.76 -0.52
N SER A 100 -18.50 0.93 0.80
CA SER A 100 -19.54 1.64 1.53
C SER A 100 -19.67 3.10 1.08
N LYS A 101 -18.55 3.82 0.95
CA LYS A 101 -18.53 5.20 0.42
C LYS A 101 -19.04 5.28 -1.03
N LEU A 102 -18.67 4.33 -1.89
CA LEU A 102 -19.10 4.28 -3.29
C LEU A 102 -20.61 4.09 -3.40
N ARG A 103 -21.18 3.17 -2.60
CA ARG A 103 -22.63 2.95 -2.52
C ARG A 103 -23.38 4.20 -2.07
N SER A 104 -22.85 4.91 -1.06
CA SER A 104 -23.45 6.17 -0.58
C SER A 104 -23.40 7.31 -1.59
N ASN A 105 -22.37 7.33 -2.46
CA ASN A 105 -22.20 8.37 -3.48
C ASN A 105 -22.94 8.08 -4.79
N GLY A 106 -23.75 7.01 -4.85
CA GLY A 106 -24.53 6.66 -6.03
C GLY A 106 -23.68 6.24 -7.22
N PHE A 107 -22.55 5.58 -6.97
CA PHE A 107 -21.73 5.00 -8.03
C PHE A 107 -22.58 3.97 -8.81
N ASN A 108 -23.02 4.35 -10.00
CA ASN A 108 -23.85 3.51 -10.86
C ASN A 108 -22.96 2.55 -11.63
N GLU A 109 -23.29 1.26 -11.59
CA GLU A 109 -22.66 0.14 -12.31
C GLU A 109 -22.85 0.21 -13.85
N GLN A 110 -23.01 1.41 -14.41
CA GLN A 110 -23.42 1.65 -15.80
C GLN A 110 -22.25 1.76 -16.79
N ASP A 111 -20.99 1.60 -16.35
CA ASP A 111 -19.87 1.45 -17.28
C ASP A 111 -19.79 0.01 -17.81
N ASP A 112 -19.59 -0.13 -19.12
CA ASP A 112 -19.60 -1.44 -19.82
C ASP A 112 -18.40 -2.34 -19.45
N GLY A 113 -17.39 -1.82 -18.73
CA GLY A 113 -16.18 -2.54 -18.34
C GLY A 113 -16.15 -3.02 -16.87
N PRO A 114 -15.32 -4.03 -16.54
CA PRO A 114 -15.09 -4.43 -15.16
C PRO A 114 -14.43 -3.29 -14.38
N THR A 115 -15.05 -2.89 -13.27
CA THR A 115 -14.46 -1.91 -12.34
C THR A 115 -13.82 -2.67 -11.18
N LEU A 116 -12.52 -2.51 -11.01
CA LEU A 116 -11.75 -3.22 -9.98
C LEU A 116 -11.30 -2.25 -8.88
N LEU A 117 -11.54 -2.62 -7.63
CA LEU A 117 -10.96 -1.96 -6.47
C LEU A 117 -9.73 -2.74 -6.00
N ILE A 118 -8.58 -2.06 -5.91
CA ILE A 118 -7.33 -2.65 -5.42
C ILE A 118 -6.97 -2.00 -4.08
N THR A 119 -7.04 -2.78 -3.02
CA THR A 119 -6.52 -2.38 -1.71
C THR A 119 -5.24 -3.15 -1.41
N ALA A 120 -4.33 -2.51 -0.70
CA ALA A 120 -3.07 -3.12 -0.31
C ALA A 120 -2.66 -2.57 1.05
N ASP A 121 -2.04 -3.42 1.86
CA ASP A 121 -1.46 -3.03 3.13
C ASP A 121 -0.05 -3.62 3.30
N GLN A 122 0.76 -3.00 4.13
CA GLN A 122 2.13 -3.44 4.37
C GLN A 122 2.58 -3.05 5.76
N VAL A 123 3.26 -4.00 6.41
CA VAL A 123 3.97 -3.79 7.67
C VAL A 123 5.43 -4.18 7.54
N VAL A 124 6.26 -3.63 8.43
CA VAL A 124 7.65 -4.06 8.60
C VAL A 124 7.72 -5.01 9.78
N VAL A 125 8.54 -6.05 9.70
CA VAL A 125 8.85 -6.97 10.79
C VAL A 125 10.34 -6.86 11.08
N HIS A 126 10.69 -6.64 12.34
CA HIS A 126 12.08 -6.58 12.78
C HIS A 126 12.22 -7.17 14.18
N GLY A 127 13.15 -8.10 14.37
CA GLY A 127 13.33 -8.79 15.66
C GLY A 127 12.08 -9.55 16.14
N GLY A 128 11.24 -10.03 15.21
CA GLY A 128 9.97 -10.70 15.51
C GLY A 128 8.81 -9.75 15.89
N MET A 129 9.03 -8.44 15.86
CA MET A 129 7.99 -7.44 16.17
C MET A 129 7.46 -6.77 14.91
N ILE A 130 6.14 -6.60 14.83
CA ILE A 130 5.47 -5.84 13.78
C ILE A 130 5.65 -4.34 14.04
N ARG A 131 6.13 -3.62 13.04
CA ARG A 131 6.32 -2.18 13.00
C ARG A 131 5.41 -1.59 11.93
N GLU A 132 4.32 -0.97 12.39
CA GLU A 132 3.43 -0.16 11.57
C GLU A 132 4.05 1.24 11.35
N LYS A 133 3.24 2.25 11.02
CA LYS A 133 3.74 3.63 10.87
C LYS A 133 4.07 4.20 12.26
N PRO A 134 5.26 4.80 12.46
CA PRO A 134 5.64 5.34 13.75
C PRO A 134 4.69 6.49 14.14
N SER A 135 4.11 6.42 15.33
CA SER A 135 3.20 7.39 15.91
C SER A 135 3.90 8.67 16.37
N SER A 136 5.21 8.61 16.63
CA SER A 136 6.01 9.78 17.01
C SER A 136 7.41 9.79 16.37
N PRO A 137 8.08 10.96 16.32
CA PRO A 137 9.49 11.09 15.93
C PRO A 137 10.43 10.15 16.71
N GLU A 138 10.19 9.97 18.00
CA GLU A 138 10.98 9.10 18.88
C GLU A 138 10.84 7.64 18.48
N GLU A 139 9.62 7.19 18.20
CA GLU A 139 9.36 5.84 17.69
C GLU A 139 10.00 5.63 16.32
N ALA A 140 9.94 6.63 15.42
CA ALA A 140 10.62 6.57 14.14
C ALA A 140 12.15 6.42 14.31
N HIS A 141 12.74 7.15 15.27
CA HIS A 141 14.15 7.04 15.59
C HIS A 141 14.52 5.63 16.06
N GLU A 142 13.75 5.06 16.99
CA GLU A 142 13.95 3.69 17.48
C GLU A 142 13.84 2.66 16.35
N PHE A 143 12.86 2.82 15.46
CA PHE A 143 12.68 1.93 14.33
C PHE A 143 13.89 1.94 13.40
N ILE A 144 14.27 3.13 12.92
CA ILE A 144 15.35 3.29 11.94
C ILE A 144 16.69 2.85 12.53
N LYS A 145 16.95 3.21 13.80
CA LYS A 145 18.16 2.78 14.50
C LYS A 145 18.24 1.26 14.64
N GLY A 146 17.13 0.62 14.99
CA GLY A 146 17.07 -0.84 15.13
C GLY A 146 17.45 -1.60 13.86
N TYR A 147 17.20 -1.05 12.67
CA TYR A 147 17.60 -1.69 11.41
C TYR A 147 19.11 -1.84 11.24
N SER A 148 19.92 -1.14 12.04
CA SER A 148 21.38 -1.35 12.08
C SER A 148 21.79 -2.61 12.87
N GLU A 149 20.90 -3.20 13.64
CA GLU A 149 21.17 -4.34 14.55
C GLU A 149 20.66 -5.68 13.99
N GLY A 150 19.91 -5.64 12.89
CA GLY A 150 19.36 -6.82 12.23
C GLY A 150 18.58 -6.44 10.97
N HIS A 151 18.17 -7.44 10.20
CA HIS A 151 17.43 -7.17 8.98
C HIS A 151 16.03 -6.61 9.28
N ALA A 152 15.54 -5.77 8.38
CA ALA A 152 14.13 -5.40 8.31
C ALA A 152 13.46 -6.30 7.28
N SER A 153 12.23 -6.72 7.57
CA SER A 153 11.45 -7.51 6.63
C SER A 153 10.14 -6.84 6.31
N THR A 154 9.62 -6.97 5.09
CA THR A 154 8.30 -6.41 4.75
C THR A 154 7.31 -7.53 4.46
N VAL A 155 6.12 -7.40 5.02
CA VAL A 155 4.98 -8.28 4.72
C VAL A 155 3.89 -7.39 4.14
N GLY A 156 3.46 -7.70 2.92
CA GLY A 156 2.45 -6.95 2.18
C GLY A 156 1.30 -7.82 1.71
N SER A 157 0.12 -7.23 1.62
CA SER A 157 -1.10 -7.83 1.06
C SER A 157 -1.60 -7.03 -0.14
N VAL A 158 -2.28 -7.74 -1.04
CA VAL A 158 -3.07 -7.14 -2.11
C VAL A 158 -4.44 -7.82 -2.12
N LEU A 159 -5.49 -7.02 -2.21
CA LEU A 159 -6.86 -7.46 -2.37
C LEU A 159 -7.47 -6.76 -3.58
N VAL A 160 -7.93 -7.55 -4.54
CA VAL A 160 -8.65 -7.09 -5.72
C VAL A 160 -10.12 -7.45 -5.55
N THR A 161 -11.00 -6.47 -5.68
CA THR A 161 -12.45 -6.66 -5.65
C THR A 161 -13.03 -6.21 -6.99
N ASN A 162 -13.69 -7.12 -7.70
CA ASN A 162 -14.54 -6.77 -8.83
C ASN A 162 -15.85 -6.17 -8.29
N LEU A 163 -16.04 -4.88 -8.52
CA LEU A 163 -17.18 -4.15 -7.97
C LEU A 163 -18.50 -4.53 -8.66
N LYS A 164 -18.45 -5.09 -9.87
CA LYS A 164 -19.61 -5.51 -10.65
C LYS A 164 -20.09 -6.90 -10.24
N THR A 165 -19.18 -7.85 -10.08
CA THR A 165 -19.51 -9.24 -9.72
C THR A 165 -19.50 -9.48 -8.20
N GLY A 166 -18.85 -8.60 -7.43
CA GLY A 166 -18.59 -8.78 -6.01
C GLY A 166 -17.46 -9.76 -5.68
N VAL A 167 -16.80 -10.35 -6.70
CA VAL A 167 -15.69 -11.29 -6.50
C VAL A 167 -14.52 -10.60 -5.83
N ARG A 168 -13.97 -11.23 -4.79
CA ARG A 168 -12.78 -10.77 -4.06
C ARG A 168 -11.65 -11.79 -4.18
N LYS A 169 -10.46 -11.32 -4.54
CA LYS A 169 -9.23 -12.12 -4.64
C LYS A 169 -8.14 -11.43 -3.86
N GLY A 170 -7.68 -12.09 -2.81
CA GLY A 170 -6.66 -11.57 -1.90
C GLY A 170 -5.46 -12.49 -1.82
N GLY A 171 -4.28 -11.91 -1.61
CA GLY A 171 -3.06 -12.65 -1.36
C GLY A 171 -2.01 -11.82 -0.66
N CYS A 172 -1.12 -12.51 0.04
CA CYS A 172 0.08 -11.91 0.60
C CYS A 172 1.28 -12.21 -0.30
N ASP A 173 2.27 -11.34 -0.27
CA ASP A 173 3.57 -11.62 -0.87
C ASP A 173 4.34 -12.67 -0.03
N LYS A 174 4.04 -13.94 -0.29
CA LYS A 174 4.66 -15.12 0.34
C LYS A 174 5.60 -15.83 -0.62
N SER A 175 6.67 -16.43 -0.12
CA SER A 175 7.65 -17.10 -0.95
C SER A 175 7.13 -18.51 -1.11
N GLU A 176 7.39 -19.10 -2.26
CA GLU A 176 7.09 -20.52 -2.45
C GLU A 176 7.91 -21.42 -1.50
N LEU A 177 8.90 -20.88 -0.78
CA LEU A 177 9.71 -21.60 0.21
C LEU A 177 8.97 -21.91 1.52
N ASP A 178 7.85 -21.24 1.82
CA ASP A 178 7.01 -21.55 2.99
C ASP A 178 6.38 -22.96 2.93
N LYS A 179 6.35 -23.59 1.75
CA LYS A 179 5.84 -24.97 1.62
C LYS A 179 6.80 -26.03 2.17
N PHE A 180 8.07 -25.72 2.43
CA PHE A 180 9.07 -26.74 2.79
C PHE A 180 9.40 -26.82 4.29
N LEU A 181 9.11 -25.77 5.07
CA LEU A 181 9.35 -25.74 6.52
C LEU A 181 8.09 -26.10 7.32
N ILE A 182 7.44 -27.20 6.94
CA ILE A 182 6.44 -27.90 7.76
C ILE A 182 7.08 -29.15 8.35
N ALA A 183 8.03 -28.94 9.25
CA ALA A 183 8.49 -29.94 10.20
C ALA A 183 8.81 -29.21 11.51
N ASP A 184 8.01 -29.49 12.55
CA ASP A 184 8.10 -28.98 13.93
C ASP A 184 7.71 -27.52 14.19
N SER A 185 6.40 -27.33 14.43
CA SER A 185 5.77 -26.41 15.40
C SER A 185 6.15 -24.92 15.48
N LEU A 186 6.93 -24.38 14.55
CA LEU A 186 7.15 -22.94 14.43
C LEU A 186 7.04 -22.55 12.95
N CYS A 187 5.82 -22.24 12.51
CA CYS A 187 5.60 -21.66 11.20
C CYS A 187 6.10 -20.20 11.24
N ILE A 188 7.42 -20.02 11.10
CA ILE A 188 7.98 -18.73 10.74
C ILE A 188 7.79 -18.64 9.22
N SER A 189 6.71 -18.00 8.77
CA SER A 189 6.64 -17.54 7.38
C SER A 189 7.84 -16.61 7.20
N LEU A 190 8.83 -17.05 6.41
CA LEU A 190 10.00 -16.22 6.18
C LEU A 190 9.58 -15.14 5.18
N PRO A 191 9.69 -13.86 5.54
CA PRO A 191 9.25 -12.78 4.67
C PRO A 191 10.07 -12.79 3.38
N ASN A 192 9.38 -12.60 2.26
CA ASN A 192 9.95 -12.54 0.90
C ASN A 192 10.98 -11.45 0.71
N MET A 193 10.87 -10.45 1.57
CA MET A 193 11.64 -9.25 1.50
C MET A 193 12.42 -9.09 2.78
N GLN A 194 13.74 -9.19 2.68
CA GLN A 194 14.67 -8.86 3.75
C GLN A 194 15.62 -7.76 3.28
N ILE A 195 15.77 -6.74 4.10
CA ILE A 195 16.59 -5.58 3.84
C ILE A 195 17.64 -5.51 4.95
N TYR A 196 18.89 -5.53 4.54
CA TYR A 196 20.05 -5.45 5.42
C TYR A 196 20.62 -4.05 5.33
N PHE A 197 20.91 -3.46 6.48
CA PHE A 197 21.51 -2.15 6.56
C PHE A 197 22.90 -2.23 7.19
N HIS A 198 23.81 -1.42 6.68
CA HIS A 198 24.94 -0.94 7.45
C HIS A 198 24.45 -0.03 8.57
N LYS A 199 25.34 0.27 9.53
CA LYS A 199 25.03 1.19 10.62
C LYS A 199 24.60 2.56 10.07
N ILE A 200 23.36 2.95 10.36
CA ILE A 200 22.80 4.25 9.99
C ILE A 200 23.21 5.27 11.06
N PRO A 201 23.95 6.34 10.69
CA PRO A 201 24.37 7.37 11.64
C PRO A 201 23.20 8.14 12.25
N ASP A 202 23.28 8.50 13.54
CA ASP A 202 22.19 9.21 14.23
C ASP A 202 21.83 10.55 13.56
N ASN A 203 22.79 11.25 12.92
CA ASN A 203 22.52 12.49 12.18
C ASN A 203 21.68 12.25 10.90
N VAL A 204 21.82 11.08 10.27
CA VAL A 204 21.00 10.69 9.11
C VAL A 204 19.57 10.42 9.57
N ILE A 205 19.41 9.72 10.70
CA ILE A 205 18.11 9.43 11.31
C ILE A 205 17.39 10.72 11.69
N ALA A 206 18.10 11.66 12.34
CA ALA A 206 17.55 12.96 12.71
C ALA A 206 17.03 13.75 11.49
N ASN A 207 17.81 13.78 10.40
CA ASN A 207 17.39 14.47 9.17
C ASN A 207 16.15 13.82 8.54
N LEU A 208 16.07 12.49 8.50
CA LEU A 208 14.90 11.76 8.00
C LEU A 208 13.63 12.07 8.81
N ILE A 209 13.78 12.20 10.12
CA ILE A 209 12.67 12.54 11.03
C ILE A 209 12.24 14.00 10.85
N GLU A 210 13.20 14.91 10.68
CA GLU A 210 12.93 16.33 10.41
C GLU A 210 12.17 16.53 9.10
N GLU A 211 12.48 15.76 8.07
CA GLU A 211 11.72 15.72 6.81
C GLU A 211 10.28 15.23 7.00
N GLY A 212 10.06 14.33 7.98
CA GLY A 212 8.74 13.87 8.42
C GLY A 212 8.09 12.79 7.55
N ASP A 213 8.63 12.50 6.37
CA ASP A 213 8.11 11.47 5.46
C ASP A 213 8.11 10.06 6.10
N VAL A 214 9.07 9.78 7.00
CA VAL A 214 9.17 8.52 7.76
C VAL A 214 7.94 8.23 8.63
N LEU A 215 7.19 9.26 9.05
CA LEU A 215 5.99 9.10 9.88
C LEU A 215 4.80 8.52 9.11
N TYR A 216 4.89 8.48 7.78
CA TYR A 216 3.87 7.99 6.88
C TYR A 216 4.22 6.65 6.24
N VAL A 217 5.37 6.05 6.58
CA VAL A 217 5.85 4.80 6.00
C VAL A 217 5.86 3.72 7.08
N ALA A 218 5.46 2.50 6.74
CA ALA A 218 5.52 1.37 7.66
C ALA A 218 6.97 1.17 8.14
N GLY A 219 7.15 1.08 9.46
CA GLY A 219 8.44 1.01 10.10
C GLY A 219 9.35 2.23 9.89
N GLY A 220 8.88 3.33 9.30
CA GLY A 220 9.76 4.42 8.85
C GLY A 220 10.80 3.98 7.81
N LEU A 221 10.55 2.84 7.14
CA LEU A 221 11.50 2.16 6.28
C LEU A 221 11.46 2.74 4.85
N MET A 222 12.39 3.64 4.53
CA MET A 222 12.49 4.28 3.22
C MET A 222 13.79 3.87 2.53
N VAL A 223 13.83 2.72 1.86
CA VAL A 223 15.06 2.17 1.26
C VAL A 223 15.56 2.97 0.06
N GLU A 224 14.63 3.62 -0.64
CA GLU A 224 14.85 4.43 -1.83
C GLU A 224 15.25 5.87 -1.51
N HIS A 225 15.18 6.27 -0.24
CA HIS A 225 15.47 7.64 0.15
C HIS A 225 16.97 7.95 0.00
N PRO A 226 17.38 9.09 -0.58
CA PRO A 226 18.79 9.42 -0.78
C PRO A 226 19.66 9.40 0.49
N LEU A 227 19.07 9.67 1.65
CA LEU A 227 19.75 9.61 2.95
C LEU A 227 19.92 8.17 3.47
N THR A 228 19.03 7.26 3.09
CA THR A 228 19.00 5.88 3.61
C THR A 228 19.65 4.90 2.64
N SER A 229 19.48 5.12 1.32
CA SER A 229 19.95 4.23 0.27
C SER A 229 21.45 3.90 0.32
N PRO A 230 22.37 4.80 0.72
CA PRO A 230 23.80 4.47 0.84
C PRO A 230 24.11 3.47 1.97
N PHE A 231 23.18 3.27 2.90
CA PHE A 231 23.32 2.34 4.03
C PHE A 231 22.63 1.00 3.77
N VAL A 232 21.93 0.83 2.65
CA VAL A 232 21.36 -0.46 2.27
C VAL A 232 22.49 -1.37 1.80
N GLU A 233 22.77 -2.42 2.56
CA GLU A 233 23.81 -3.41 2.26
C GLU A 233 23.32 -4.42 1.23
N ALA A 234 22.12 -4.96 1.43
CA ALA A 234 21.52 -5.95 0.56
C ALA A 234 19.99 -5.92 0.64
N ILE A 235 19.34 -6.24 -0.47
CA ILE A 235 17.90 -6.49 -0.55
C ILE A 235 17.72 -7.89 -1.12
N VAL A 236 17.05 -8.76 -0.37
CA VAL A 236 16.66 -10.11 -0.80
C VAL A 236 15.16 -10.07 -1.03
N GLY A 237 14.73 -10.13 -2.29
CA GLY A 237 13.32 -10.02 -2.72
C GLY A 237 13.16 -9.16 -3.98
N THR A 238 11.93 -8.73 -4.29
CA THR A 238 11.64 -7.86 -5.45
C THR A 238 11.33 -6.41 -5.04
N ILE A 239 11.89 -5.43 -5.75
CA ILE A 239 11.82 -4.01 -5.36
C ILE A 239 10.37 -3.50 -5.25
N ASP A 240 9.47 -3.99 -6.09
CA ASP A 240 8.03 -3.68 -6.08
C ASP A 240 7.32 -4.14 -4.80
N SER A 241 7.79 -5.23 -4.18
CA SER A 241 7.33 -5.66 -2.87
C SER A 241 7.77 -4.71 -1.76
N VAL A 242 9.01 -4.18 -1.81
CA VAL A 242 9.44 -3.14 -0.85
C VAL A 242 8.56 -1.89 -0.96
N MET A 243 8.27 -1.54 -2.21
CA MET A 243 7.44 -0.39 -2.57
C MET A 243 5.94 -0.58 -2.26
N GLY A 244 5.55 -1.75 -1.75
CA GLY A 244 4.22 -2.02 -1.22
C GLY A 244 3.15 -2.33 -2.23
N LEU A 245 3.52 -2.77 -3.44
CA LEU A 245 2.60 -3.39 -4.39
C LEU A 245 3.32 -4.42 -5.29
N PRO A 246 3.36 -5.71 -4.91
CA PRO A 246 3.99 -6.75 -5.72
C PRO A 246 3.28 -6.91 -7.07
N LYS A 247 3.96 -6.60 -8.18
CA LYS A 247 3.41 -6.58 -9.55
C LYS A 247 2.91 -7.95 -9.98
N ALA A 248 3.70 -8.99 -9.74
CA ALA A 248 3.36 -10.36 -10.14
C ALA A 248 2.09 -10.86 -9.42
N LEU A 249 2.01 -10.63 -8.10
CA LEU A 249 0.84 -10.97 -7.31
C LEU A 249 -0.37 -10.14 -7.72
N THR A 250 -0.19 -8.83 -7.90
CA THR A 250 -1.27 -7.91 -8.30
C THR A 250 -1.86 -8.31 -9.65
N LYS A 251 -1.00 -8.58 -10.65
CA LYS A 251 -1.45 -9.03 -11.97
C LYS A 251 -2.23 -10.34 -11.88
N LYS A 252 -1.71 -11.33 -11.15
CA LYS A 252 -2.38 -12.61 -10.94
C LYS A 252 -3.78 -12.43 -10.32
N LEU A 253 -3.91 -11.62 -9.28
CA LEU A 253 -5.18 -11.38 -8.60
C LEU A 253 -6.18 -10.62 -9.48
N ILE A 254 -5.69 -9.70 -10.33
CA ILE A 254 -6.51 -9.03 -11.35
C ILE A 254 -7.04 -10.05 -12.35
N ASP A 255 -6.18 -10.89 -12.92
CA ASP A 255 -6.57 -11.91 -13.88
C ASP A 255 -7.62 -12.86 -13.26
N GLU A 256 -7.39 -13.36 -12.04
CA GLU A 256 -8.33 -14.23 -11.31
C GLU A 256 -9.67 -13.56 -10.96
N ALA A 257 -9.71 -12.24 -10.80
CA ALA A 257 -10.92 -11.49 -10.50
C ALA A 257 -11.77 -11.18 -11.75
N ILE A 258 -11.14 -11.20 -12.94
CA ILE A 258 -11.79 -10.97 -14.24
C ILE A 258 -12.21 -12.29 -14.89
N GLU A 259 -11.39 -13.35 -14.82
CA GLU A 259 -11.61 -14.63 -15.53
C GLU A 259 -12.92 -15.35 -15.15
N GLN A 260 -13.57 -15.00 -14.05
CA GLN A 260 -14.88 -15.57 -13.67
C GLN A 260 -16.09 -14.92 -14.36
N GLU A 261 -15.88 -14.03 -15.34
CA GLU A 261 -16.96 -13.48 -16.18
C GLU A 261 -17.34 -14.37 -17.38
N TYR A 262 -16.67 -15.52 -17.58
CA TYR A 262 -16.92 -16.45 -18.70
C TYR A 262 -17.31 -17.87 -18.27
#